data_AF-A0A0J0UJH6-F1
#
_entry.id   AF-A0A0J0UJH6-F1
#
_cell.length_a   1.000
_cell.length_b   1.000
_cell.length_c   1.000
_cell.angle_alpha   90.00
_cell.angle_beta   90.00
_cell.angle_gamma   90.00
#
_symmetry.space_group_name_H-M   'P 1'
#
loop_
_entity.id
_entity.type
_entity.pdbx_description
1 polymer ?
#
loop_
_entity_poly.entity_id
_entity_poly.type
_entity_poly.pdbx_seq_one_letter_code
_entity_poly.pdbx_strand_id
1 'polypeptide(L)' 'MHKRMTITLDEAVYEGLYRMVGRRKMSQFIEDLLRPHVVDTSLDEGYRAMAADKEREAQAVEWCNALAGDIADAAR' A
#
# COMPACT_ATOMS: atom_id res chain seq x y z
N MET A 1 -0.97 -11.62 5.62
CA MET A 1 -1.41 -12.79 4.82
C MET A 1 -0.32 -13.12 3.82
N HIS A 2 0.11 -14.38 3.69
CA HIS A 2 1.09 -14.78 2.67
C HIS A 2 0.39 -15.48 1.50
N LYS A 3 0.87 -15.26 0.27
CA LYS A 3 0.40 -15.91 -0.95
C LYS A 3 1.56 -16.69 -1.56
N ARG A 4 1.29 -17.91 -2.05
CA ARG A 4 2.30 -18.72 -2.75
C ARG A 4 2.24 -18.40 -4.23
N MET A 5 3.39 -18.11 -4.83
CA MET A 5 3.55 -17.94 -6.27
C MET A 5 4.66 -18.86 -6.79
N THR A 6 4.52 -19.34 -8.01
CA THR A 6 5.58 -20.08 -8.71
C THR A 6 6.32 -19.08 -9.60
N ILE A 7 7.65 -19.00 -9.45
CA ILE A 7 8.52 -18.17 -10.30
C ILE A 7 9.59 -19.05 -10.94
N THR A 8 10.02 -18.70 -12.14
CA THR A 8 11.15 -19.34 -12.81
C THR A 8 12.41 -18.55 -12.50
N LEU A 9 13.48 -19.24 -12.13
CA LEU A 9 14.79 -18.67 -11.81
C LEU A 9 15.84 -19.33 -12.71
N ASP A 10 16.91 -18.61 -13.01
CA ASP A 10 18.10 -19.22 -13.57
C ASP A 10 18.69 -20.25 -12.59
N GLU A 11 19.26 -21.33 -13.12
CA GLU A 11 19.76 -22.45 -12.32
C GLU A 11 20.92 -22.05 -11.39
N ALA A 12 21.83 -21.20 -11.87
CA ALA A 12 22.93 -20.71 -11.03
C ALA A 12 22.42 -19.82 -9.89
N VAL A 13 21.36 -19.05 -10.13
CA VAL A 13 20.71 -18.22 -9.10
C VAL A 13 19.99 -19.11 -8.08
N TYR A 14 19.27 -20.14 -8.53
CA TYR A 14 18.60 -21.08 -7.63
C TYR A 14 19.59 -21.80 -6.71
N GLU A 15 20.68 -22.34 -7.27
CA GLU A 15 21.72 -23.02 -6.50
C GLU A 15 22.45 -22.08 -5.54
N GLY A 16 22.78 -20.86 -6.01
CA GLY A 16 23.35 -19.82 -5.17
C GLY A 16 22.45 -19.48 -3.99
N LEU A 17 21.15 -19.30 -4.23
CA LEU A 17 20.17 -19.04 -3.19
C LEU A 17 20.04 -20.22 -2.22
N TYR A 18 20.06 -21.45 -2.72
CA TYR A 18 19.99 -22.65 -1.90
C TYR A 18 21.18 -22.81 -0.96
N ARG A 19 22.40 -22.55 -1.47
CA ARG A 19 23.62 -22.63 -0.68
C ARG A 19 23.74 -21.50 0.34
N MET A 20 23.40 -20.27 -0.04
CA MET A 20 23.62 -19.09 0.81
C MET A 20 22.54 -18.90 1.88
N VAL A 21 21.28 -19.14 1.53
CA VAL A 21 20.12 -18.84 2.39
C VAL A 21 19.56 -20.11 3.04
N GLY A 22 19.71 -21.26 2.39
CA GLY A 22 19.20 -22.53 2.85
C GLY A 22 17.69 -22.72 2.58
N ARG A 23 17.30 -24.00 2.45
CA ARG A 23 15.96 -24.43 2.00
C ARG A 23 14.76 -23.79 2.71
N ARG A 24 14.88 -23.45 3.99
CA ARG A 24 13.75 -22.96 4.81
C ARG A 24 13.57 -21.45 4.80
N LYS A 25 14.55 -20.69 4.31
CA LYS A 25 14.55 -19.22 4.39
C LYS A 25 14.43 -18.51 3.03
N MET A 26 14.42 -19.26 1.92
CA MET A 26 14.35 -18.69 0.57
C MET A 26 13.15 -17.75 0.36
N SER A 27 11.94 -18.17 0.75
CA SER A 27 10.74 -17.35 0.59
C SER A 27 10.83 -16.04 1.38
N GLN A 28 11.32 -16.09 2.63
CA GLN A 28 11.50 -14.90 3.46
C GLN A 28 12.56 -13.96 2.87
N PHE A 29 13.69 -14.51 2.42
CA PHE A 29 14.76 -13.73 1.82
C PHE A 29 14.31 -12.98 0.56
N ILE A 30 13.59 -13.68 -0.33
CA ILE A 30 13.03 -13.06 -1.54
C ILE A 30 11.99 -12.00 -1.14
N GLU A 31 11.12 -12.28 -0.17
CA GLU A 31 10.12 -11.31 0.32
C GLU A 31 10.78 -10.05 0.88
N ASP A 32 11.83 -10.18 1.70
CA ASP A 32 12.55 -9.06 2.30
C ASP A 32 13.25 -8.19 1.24
N LEU A 33 13.77 -8.83 0.19
CA LEU A 33 14.39 -8.13 -0.93
C LEU A 33 13.34 -7.39 -1.79
N LEU A 34 12.19 -8.02 -2.04
CA LEU A 34 11.13 -7.44 -2.87
C LEU A 34 10.37 -6.33 -2.14
N ARG A 35 10.13 -6.48 -0.85
CA ARG A 35 9.31 -5.57 -0.02
C ARG A 35 9.59 -4.08 -0.25
N PRO A 36 10.83 -3.57 -0.18
CA PRO A 36 11.11 -2.15 -0.41
C PRO A 36 10.85 -1.67 -1.86
N HIS A 37 10.74 -2.59 -2.82
CA HIS A 37 10.52 -2.29 -4.23
C HIS A 37 9.08 -2.47 -4.69
N VAL A 38 8.29 -3.29 -4.00
CA VAL A 38 6.90 -3.61 -4.39
C VAL A 38 5.86 -3.09 -3.40
N VAL A 39 6.23 -2.91 -2.14
CA VAL A 39 5.38 -2.21 -1.17
C VAL A 39 5.77 -0.75 -1.24
N ASP A 40 5.07 -0.05 -2.12
CA ASP A 40 5.28 1.35 -2.43
C ASP A 40 5.06 2.22 -1.19
N THR A 41 6.07 3.04 -0.88
CA THR A 41 6.02 4.14 0.10
C THR A 41 4.98 5.21 -0.30
N SER A 42 4.47 5.18 -1.54
CA SER A 42 3.53 6.17 -2.08
C SER A 42 2.18 6.21 -1.39
N LEU A 43 1.69 5.10 -0.82
CA LEU A 43 0.41 5.12 -0.11
C LEU A 43 0.53 5.91 1.20
N ASP A 44 1.63 5.72 1.93
CA ASP A 44 1.94 6.46 3.15
C ASP A 44 2.32 7.92 2.86
N GLU A 45 2.95 8.23 1.73
CA GLU A 45 3.14 9.62 1.29
C GLU A 45 1.83 10.28 0.86
N GLY A 46 0.95 9.56 0.15
CA GLY A 46 -0.38 10.02 -0.21
C GLY A 46 -1.25 10.30 1.01
N TYR A 47 -1.27 9.40 1.99
CA TYR A 47 -1.96 9.62 3.26
C TYR A 47 -1.35 10.78 4.06
N ARG A 48 -0.02 10.93 4.09
CA ARG A 48 0.63 12.08 4.75
C ARG A 48 0.34 13.40 4.05
N ALA A 49 0.33 13.43 2.71
CA ALA A 49 -0.02 14.61 1.94
C ALA A 49 -1.49 15.00 2.13
N MET A 50 -2.40 14.02 2.16
CA MET A 50 -3.83 14.26 2.48
C MET A 50 -4.02 14.74 3.92
N ALA A 51 -3.30 14.16 4.89
CA ALA A 51 -3.37 14.60 6.29
C ALA A 51 -2.74 15.98 6.55
N ALA A 52 -1.83 16.44 5.69
CA ALA A 52 -1.24 17.77 5.75
C ALA A 52 -2.12 18.85 5.10
N ASP A 53 -3.08 18.47 4.26
CA ASP A 53 -3.97 19.36 3.51
C ASP A 53 -5.28 19.64 4.28
N LYS A 54 -5.15 20.41 5.37
CA LYS A 54 -6.29 20.83 6.22
C LYS A 54 -7.28 21.76 5.50
N GLU A 55 -6.82 22.44 4.45
CA GLU A 55 -7.64 23.39 3.69
C GLU A 55 -8.66 22.65 2.82
N ARG A 56 -8.25 21.50 2.26
CA ARG A 56 -9.13 20.60 1.52
C ARG A 56 -10.11 19.84 2.43
N GLU A 57 -9.70 19.46 3.64
CA GLU A 57 -10.63 18.90 4.64
C GLU A 57 -11.72 19.91 5.02
N ALA A 58 -11.37 21.17 5.25
CA ALA A 58 -12.32 22.22 5.57
C ALA A 58 -13.35 22.44 4.44
N GLN A 59 -12.90 22.46 3.19
CA GLN A 59 -13.78 22.57 2.02
C GLN A 59 -14.70 21.34 1.85
N ALA A 60 -14.20 20.14 2.10
CA ALA A 60 -15.02 18.92 2.06
C ALA A 60 -16.11 18.93 3.15
N VAL A 61 -15.76 19.37 4.37
CA VAL A 61 -16.72 19.55 5.48
C VAL A 61 -17.78 20.60 5.13
N GLU A 62 -17.37 21.72 4.54
CA GLU A 62 -18.28 22.77 4.09
C GLU A 62 -19.24 22.25 3.00
N TRP A 63 -18.74 21.48 2.03
CA TRP A 63 -19.56 20.84 1.00
C TRP A 63 -20.55 19.81 1.57
N CYS A 64 -20.10 18.96 2.52
CA CYS A 64 -20.98 17.99 3.17
C CYS A 64 -22.08 18.66 3.99
N ASN A 65 -21.75 19.76 4.69
CA ASN A 65 -22.70 20.52 5.49
C ASN A 65 -23.68 21.31 4.61
N ALA A 66 -23.22 21.85 3.48
CA ALA A 66 -24.10 22.51 2.50
C ALA A 66 -25.14 21.53 1.93
N LEU A 67 -24.72 20.30 1.59
CA LEU A 67 -25.63 19.25 1.12
C LEU A 67 -26.66 18.83 2.19
N ALA A 68 -26.27 18.80 3.46
CA ALA A 68 -27.17 18.50 4.57
C ALA A 68 -28.20 19.62 4.84
N GLY A 69 -27.80 20.88 4.64
CA GLY A 69 -28.69 22.05 4.70
C GLY A 69 -29.76 22.04 3.61
N ASP A 70 -29.37 21.75 2.37
CA ASP A 70 -30.30 21.70 1.23
C ASP A 70 -31.37 20.60 1.38
N ILE A 71 -31.02 19.45 1.96
CA ILE A 71 -31.99 18.37 2.24
C ILE A 71 -32.99 18.79 3.33
N ALA A 72 -32.57 19.58 4.32
CA ALA A 72 -33.42 20.08 5.38
C ALA A 72 -34.38 21.18 4.91
N ASP A 73 -33.95 22.05 3.99
CA ASP A 73 -34.81 23.08 3.40
C ASP A 73 -35.77 22.53 2.34
N ALA A 74 -35.41 21.45 1.63
CA ALA A 74 -36.32 20.77 0.69
C ALA A 74 -37.45 19.96 1.37
N ALA A 75 -37.35 19.73 2.69
CA ALA A 75 -38.34 19.01 3.49
C ALA A 75 -39.37 19.92 4.20
N ARG A 76 -39.31 21.24 3.97
CA ARG A 76 -40.26 22.25 4.49
C ARG A 76 -41.28 22.63 3.43
#